data_AF-A0A7X8B2F2-F1
#
_entry.id   AF-A0A7X8B2F2-F1
#
_cell.length_a   1.000
_cell.length_b   1.000
_cell.length_c   1.000
_cell.angle_alpha   90.00
_cell.angle_beta   90.00
_cell.angle_gamma   90.00
#
_symmetry.space_group_name_H-M   'P 1'
#
loop_
_entity.id
_entity.type
_entity.pdbx_description
1 polymer ?
#
loop_
_entity_poly.entity_id
_entity_poly.type
_entity_poly.pdbx_seq_one_letter_code
_entity_poly.pdbx_strand_id
1 'polypeptide(L)'
;MMEEDLMSSLTRQVKEEVIQNYLTERRLVSIQIEEIESRVKQLKQRAVWLGMRLNRLAQLMIREEMKERLFALLRIPRPSFWRESTEKQFSRRLRLIRVSGLTDRRRFRKLVLESYVRFHDRMVEYGKAHGELQLECDAINRNIMNFQKNFDLLNILSFLRSLDVEAVERKHFLGENFTAEELASVDEKLYIRPVSLEESAIPTPLVLPMPHSIENNLIDLSDEVFKKCERQVRGLML
;
A
#
# COMPACT_ATOMS: atom_id res chain seq x y z
N MET A 1 54.98 -8.92 -22.01
CA MET A 1 54.71 -7.47 -22.01
C MET A 1 53.49 -7.07 -22.83
N MET A 2 53.50 -7.08 -24.17
CA MET A 2 52.34 -6.58 -24.95
C MET A 2 51.06 -7.45 -24.80
N GLU A 3 51.21 -8.77 -24.72
CA GLU A 3 50.09 -9.70 -24.49
C GLU A 3 49.57 -9.64 -23.03
N GLU A 4 50.45 -9.41 -22.06
CA GLU A 4 50.09 -9.21 -20.64
C GLU A 4 49.33 -7.90 -20.42
N ASP A 5 49.74 -6.80 -21.08
CA ASP A 5 49.01 -5.53 -21.05
C ASP A 5 47.64 -5.61 -21.73
N LEU A 6 47.52 -6.37 -22.82
CA LEU A 6 46.23 -6.60 -23.49
C LEU A 6 45.29 -7.43 -22.59
N MET A 7 45.81 -8.51 -21.99
CA MET A 7 45.04 -9.37 -21.09
C MET A 7 44.64 -8.65 -19.80
N SER A 8 45.50 -7.78 -19.26
CA SER A 8 45.17 -6.96 -18.08
C SER A 8 44.11 -5.90 -18.38
N SER A 9 44.18 -5.23 -19.55
CA SER A 9 43.15 -4.29 -20.01
C SER A 9 41.80 -4.98 -20.22
N LEU A 10 41.79 -6.15 -20.87
CA LEU A 10 40.56 -6.90 -21.15
C LEU A 10 39.91 -7.39 -19.84
N THR A 11 40.73 -7.89 -18.91
CA THR A 11 40.30 -8.30 -17.57
C THR A 11 39.67 -7.14 -16.81
N ARG A 12 40.31 -5.96 -16.83
CA ARG A 12 39.77 -4.76 -16.20
C ARG A 12 38.41 -4.38 -16.80
N GLN A 13 38.30 -4.39 -18.13
CA GLN A 13 37.07 -4.04 -18.82
C GLN A 13 35.90 -4.98 -18.46
N VAL A 14 36.16 -6.30 -18.42
CA VAL A 14 35.15 -7.29 -18.01
C VAL A 14 34.74 -7.08 -16.54
N LYS A 15 35.69 -6.81 -15.64
CA LYS A 15 35.40 -6.53 -14.22
C LYS A 15 34.52 -5.27 -14.08
N GLU A 16 34.87 -4.20 -14.79
CA GLU A 16 34.09 -2.95 -14.81
C GLU A 16 32.67 -3.19 -15.33
N GLU A 17 32.51 -3.94 -16.42
CA GLU A 17 31.21 -4.25 -17.00
C GLU A 17 30.32 -5.06 -16.06
N VAL A 18 30.85 -6.10 -15.40
CA VAL A 18 30.09 -6.93 -14.44
C VAL A 18 29.62 -6.09 -13.25
N ILE A 19 30.50 -5.25 -12.69
CA ILE A 19 30.15 -4.36 -11.56
C ILE A 19 29.13 -3.33 -12.01
N GLN A 20 29.30 -2.72 -13.18
CA GLN A 20 28.39 -1.71 -13.70
C GLN A 20 27.00 -2.28 -13.95
N ASN A 21 26.90 -3.48 -14.51
CA ASN A 21 25.63 -4.18 -14.71
C ASN A 21 24.93 -4.46 -13.37
N TYR A 22 25.66 -4.97 -12.38
CA TYR A 22 25.12 -5.18 -11.03
C TYR A 22 24.58 -3.89 -10.40
N LEU A 23 25.37 -2.81 -10.42
CA LEU A 23 24.98 -1.53 -9.83
C LEU A 23 23.77 -0.92 -10.54
N THR A 24 23.72 -1.05 -11.86
CA THR A 24 22.61 -0.55 -12.68
C THR A 24 21.31 -1.28 -12.36
N GLU A 25 21.34 -2.61 -12.34
CA GLU A 25 20.16 -3.43 -12.02
C GLU A 25 19.72 -3.25 -10.56
N ARG A 26 20.68 -3.16 -9.62
CA ARG A 26 20.37 -2.87 -8.21
C ARG A 26 19.69 -1.51 -8.08
N ARG A 27 20.19 -0.49 -8.77
CA ARG A 27 19.61 0.85 -8.77
C ARG A 27 18.19 0.85 -9.32
N LEU A 28 17.95 0.10 -10.39
CA LEU A 28 16.61 -0.04 -10.98
C LEU A 28 15.62 -0.63 -9.98
N VAL A 29 15.99 -1.72 -9.30
CA VAL A 29 15.17 -2.33 -8.25
C VAL A 29 14.94 -1.35 -7.09
N SER A 30 15.97 -0.60 -6.66
CA SER A 30 15.81 0.40 -5.60
C SER A 30 14.80 1.49 -5.96
N ILE A 31 14.84 2.02 -7.20
CA ILE A 31 13.89 3.03 -7.67
C ILE A 31 12.46 2.48 -7.64
N GLN A 32 12.26 1.24 -8.09
CA GLN A 32 10.96 0.58 -8.05
C GLN A 32 10.41 0.45 -6.61
N ILE A 33 11.27 0.11 -5.65
CA ILE A 33 10.88 0.03 -4.23
C ILE A 33 10.47 1.41 -3.70
N GLU A 34 11.26 2.45 -3.97
CA GLU A 34 10.96 3.83 -3.56
C GLU A 34 9.60 4.32 -4.11
N GLU A 35 9.29 3.97 -5.37
CA GLU A 35 8.00 4.29 -5.99
C GLU A 35 6.83 3.58 -5.30
N ILE A 36 6.98 2.30 -4.94
CA ILE A 36 5.96 1.57 -4.19
C ILE A 36 5.75 2.18 -2.82
N GLU A 37 6.81 2.51 -2.08
CA GLU A 37 6.67 3.14 -0.78
C GLU A 37 5.90 4.46 -0.86
N SER A 38 6.12 5.25 -1.91
CA SER A 38 5.37 6.47 -2.18
C SER A 38 3.89 6.16 -2.43
N ARG A 39 3.58 5.16 -3.25
CA ARG A 39 2.20 4.74 -3.55
C ARG A 39 1.48 4.18 -2.31
N VAL A 40 2.17 3.40 -1.48
CA VAL A 40 1.68 2.90 -0.18
C VAL A 40 1.28 4.07 0.71
N LYS A 41 2.13 5.11 0.84
CA LYS A 41 1.83 6.32 1.62
C LYS A 41 0.59 7.04 1.08
N GLN A 42 0.48 7.20 -0.24
CA GLN A 42 -0.70 7.82 -0.87
C GLN A 42 -1.97 7.01 -0.62
N LEU A 43 -1.91 5.68 -0.72
CA LEU A 43 -3.05 4.80 -0.51
C LEU A 43 -3.51 4.82 0.95
N LYS A 44 -2.58 4.87 1.92
CA LYS A 44 -2.91 5.09 3.34
C LYS A 44 -3.64 6.40 3.57
N GLN A 45 -3.17 7.49 2.96
CA GLN A 45 -3.86 8.78 3.06
C GLN A 45 -5.28 8.71 2.47
N ARG A 46 -5.45 8.06 1.31
CA ARG A 46 -6.79 7.82 0.72
C ARG A 46 -7.70 7.03 1.66
N ALA A 47 -7.17 6.00 2.33
CA ALA A 47 -7.91 5.22 3.31
C ALA A 47 -8.39 6.08 4.50
N VAL A 48 -7.53 6.98 5.01
CA VAL A 48 -7.92 7.94 6.06
C VAL A 48 -9.06 8.87 5.59
N TRP A 49 -8.96 9.42 4.38
CA TRP A 49 -10.02 10.26 3.80
C TRP A 49 -11.34 9.51 3.61
N LEU A 50 -11.28 8.23 3.24
CA LEU A 50 -12.44 7.35 3.16
C LEU A 50 -13.04 7.06 4.54
N GLY A 51 -12.20 6.80 5.55
CA GLY A 51 -12.62 6.65 6.93
C GLY A 51 -13.34 7.90 7.45
N MET A 52 -12.87 9.10 7.10
CA MET A 52 -13.58 10.34 7.41
C MET A 52 -14.96 10.42 6.75
N ARG A 53 -15.13 9.91 5.53
CA ARG A 53 -16.44 9.87 4.85
C ARG A 53 -17.38 8.86 5.51
N LEU A 54 -16.88 7.68 5.85
CA LEU A 54 -17.63 6.69 6.60
C LEU A 54 -18.06 7.24 7.96
N ASN A 55 -17.16 7.92 8.67
CA ASN A 55 -17.49 8.58 9.93
C ASN A 55 -18.60 9.62 9.76
N ARG A 56 -18.59 10.41 8.67
CA ARG A 56 -19.69 11.35 8.40
C ARG A 56 -21.03 10.64 8.22
N LEU A 57 -21.05 9.53 7.49
CA LEU A 57 -22.25 8.71 7.32
C LEU A 57 -22.72 8.12 8.67
N ALA A 58 -21.78 7.62 9.48
CA ALA A 58 -22.06 7.11 10.82
C ALA A 58 -22.57 8.20 11.77
N GLN A 59 -22.07 9.43 11.67
CA GLN A 59 -22.55 10.57 12.46
C GLN A 59 -23.97 11.02 12.10
N LEU A 60 -24.47 10.69 10.90
CA LEU A 60 -25.90 10.84 10.58
C LEU A 60 -26.76 9.87 11.39
N MET A 61 -26.18 8.74 11.80
CA MET A 61 -26.81 7.77 12.71
C MET A 61 -26.54 8.21 14.15
N ILE A 62 -27.35 9.16 14.62
CA ILE A 62 -27.10 9.92 15.86
C ILE A 62 -26.93 9.02 17.10
N ARG A 63 -27.71 7.93 17.17
CA ARG A 63 -27.64 6.95 18.26
C ARG A 63 -26.77 5.76 17.89
N GLU A 64 -26.10 5.18 18.88
CA GLU A 64 -25.21 4.04 18.69
C GLU A 64 -25.93 2.82 18.09
N GLU A 65 -27.16 2.53 18.54
CA GLU A 65 -28.02 1.48 17.97
C GLU A 65 -28.23 1.61 16.45
N MET A 66 -28.25 2.84 15.93
CA MET A 66 -28.45 3.13 14.51
C MET A 66 -27.14 3.00 13.73
N LYS A 67 -26.01 3.39 14.34
CA LYS A 67 -24.68 3.16 13.76
C LYS A 67 -24.42 1.68 13.58
N GLU A 68 -24.77 0.88 14.58
CA GLU A 68 -24.62 -0.57 14.52
C GLU A 68 -25.44 -1.19 13.40
N ARG A 69 -26.69 -0.77 13.23
CA ARG A 69 -27.53 -1.20 12.11
C ARG A 69 -26.97 -0.76 10.76
N LEU A 70 -26.45 0.46 10.67
CA LEU A 70 -25.75 0.91 9.47
C LEU A 70 -24.56 0.01 9.16
N PHE A 71 -23.69 -0.27 10.13
CA PHE A 71 -22.52 -1.13 9.93
C PHE A 71 -22.90 -2.56 9.54
N ALA A 72 -23.98 -3.10 10.10
CA ALA A 72 -24.52 -4.40 9.70
C ALA A 72 -25.04 -4.37 8.24
N LEU A 73 -25.78 -3.34 7.84
CA LEU A 73 -26.25 -3.16 6.46
C LEU A 73 -25.08 -3.05 5.48
N LEU A 74 -24.03 -2.33 5.87
CA LEU A 74 -22.82 -2.13 5.07
C LEU A 74 -21.83 -3.29 5.13
N ARG A 75 -22.11 -4.33 5.94
CA ARG A 75 -21.26 -5.51 6.15
C ARG A 75 -19.83 -5.16 6.61
N ILE A 76 -19.71 -4.16 7.49
CA ILE A 76 -18.40 -3.73 8.00
C ILE A 76 -17.95 -4.66 9.15
N PRO A 77 -16.80 -5.35 9.02
CA PRO A 77 -16.36 -6.33 10.01
C PRO A 77 -15.90 -5.70 11.33
N ARG A 78 -15.93 -6.53 12.39
CA ARG A 78 -15.39 -6.23 13.73
C ARG A 78 -14.33 -7.27 14.09
N PRO A 79 -13.10 -6.87 14.47
CA PRO A 79 -12.53 -5.52 14.40
C PRO A 79 -12.16 -5.11 12.97
N SER A 80 -12.11 -3.81 12.67
CA SER A 80 -11.56 -3.29 11.41
C SER A 80 -11.17 -1.81 11.51
N PHE A 81 -10.14 -1.41 10.75
CA PHE A 81 -9.73 -0.01 10.59
C PHE A 81 -10.90 0.92 10.27
N TRP A 82 -11.82 0.45 9.40
CA TRP A 82 -12.98 1.23 8.97
C TRP A 82 -13.92 1.54 10.12
N ARG A 83 -14.15 0.59 11.02
CA ARG A 83 -14.96 0.81 12.21
C ARG A 83 -14.27 1.73 13.20
N GLU A 84 -12.99 1.50 13.49
CA GLU A 84 -12.19 2.38 14.37
C GLU A 84 -12.15 3.83 13.85
N SER A 85 -12.18 4.02 12.53
CA SER A 85 -12.23 5.36 11.93
C SER A 85 -13.49 6.14 12.32
N THR A 86 -14.57 5.47 12.71
CA THR A 86 -15.81 6.12 13.16
C THR A 86 -15.82 6.47 14.64
N GLU A 87 -14.95 5.83 15.43
CA GLU A 87 -14.81 6.07 16.87
C GLU A 87 -13.85 7.24 17.14
N LYS A 88 -12.92 7.49 16.21
CA LYS A 88 -12.03 8.65 16.26
C LYS A 88 -12.87 9.93 16.11
N GLN A 89 -12.78 10.82 17.10
CA GLN A 89 -13.30 12.18 16.98
C GLN A 89 -12.51 12.92 15.90
N PHE A 90 -12.90 12.77 14.64
CA PHE A 90 -12.51 13.70 13.60
C PHE A 90 -13.13 15.05 13.96
N SER A 91 -12.35 15.86 14.67
CA SER A 91 -12.75 17.18 15.12
C SER A 91 -13.13 18.03 13.90
N ARG A 92 -14.16 18.85 14.09
CA ARG A 92 -14.67 19.95 13.22
C ARG A 92 -15.88 19.57 12.36
N ARG A 93 -16.97 20.31 12.64
CA ARG A 93 -18.23 20.49 11.89
C ARG A 93 -18.35 19.61 10.65
N LEU A 94 -19.27 18.64 10.71
CA LEU A 94 -19.74 17.87 9.57
C LEU A 94 -20.06 18.80 8.40
N ARG A 95 -19.16 18.89 7.41
CA ARG A 95 -19.48 19.50 6.13
C ARG A 95 -20.32 18.51 5.34
N LEU A 96 -21.63 18.58 5.56
CA LEU A 96 -22.60 17.76 4.86
C LEU A 96 -22.73 18.20 3.41
N ILE A 97 -23.10 17.25 2.57
CA ILE A 97 -23.40 17.52 1.17
C ILE A 97 -24.69 18.33 1.12
N ARG A 98 -24.73 19.38 0.29
CA ARG A 98 -25.97 20.11 0.05
C ARG A 98 -26.91 19.24 -0.77
N VAL A 99 -28.08 18.97 -0.23
CA VAL A 99 -29.14 18.20 -0.89
C VAL A 99 -30.46 18.97 -0.85
N SER A 100 -31.20 18.91 -1.96
CA SER A 100 -32.53 19.52 -2.09
C SER A 100 -33.62 18.54 -1.67
N GLY A 101 -34.64 19.04 -0.96
CA GLY A 101 -35.82 18.25 -0.59
C GLY A 101 -36.95 19.14 -0.10
N LEU A 102 -38.19 18.77 -0.40
CA LEU A 102 -39.39 19.53 -0.02
C LEU A 102 -39.63 19.56 1.49
N THR A 103 -39.21 18.50 2.20
CA THR A 103 -39.32 18.40 3.66
C THR A 103 -37.97 18.03 4.25
N ASP A 104 -37.74 18.42 5.50
CA ASP A 104 -36.55 18.04 6.26
C ASP A 104 -36.32 16.54 6.27
N ARG A 105 -37.39 15.75 6.37
CA ARG A 105 -37.33 14.28 6.31
C ARG A 105 -36.83 13.79 4.95
N ARG A 106 -37.40 14.27 3.84
CA ARG A 106 -36.94 13.90 2.49
C ARG A 106 -35.50 14.36 2.23
N ARG A 107 -35.15 15.56 2.73
CA ARG A 107 -33.80 16.11 2.65
C ARG A 107 -32.81 15.21 3.39
N PHE A 108 -33.15 14.76 4.60
CA PHE A 108 -32.31 13.85 5.38
C PHE A 108 -32.13 12.48 4.71
N ARG A 109 -33.21 11.86 4.20
CA ARG A 109 -33.13 10.61 3.42
C ARG A 109 -32.15 10.75 2.25
N LYS A 110 -32.33 11.81 1.46
CA LYS A 110 -31.49 12.09 0.30
C LYS A 110 -30.02 12.31 0.70
N LEU A 111 -29.77 12.97 1.83
CA LEU A 111 -28.42 13.15 2.37
C LEU A 111 -27.77 11.80 2.69
N VAL A 112 -28.48 10.89 3.36
CA VAL A 112 -27.96 9.56 3.72
C VAL A 112 -27.65 8.74 2.47
N LEU A 113 -28.60 8.67 1.52
CA LEU A 113 -28.44 7.92 0.28
C LEU A 113 -27.28 8.46 -0.57
N GLU A 114 -27.22 9.77 -0.79
CA GLU A 114 -26.16 10.41 -1.57
C GLU A 114 -24.79 10.24 -0.89
N SER A 115 -24.74 10.33 0.44
CA SER A 115 -23.51 10.09 1.20
C SER A 115 -23.05 8.65 1.04
N TYR A 116 -23.98 7.69 1.02
CA TYR A 116 -23.65 6.29 0.80
C TYR A 116 -23.14 6.04 -0.63
N VAL A 117 -23.84 6.51 -1.66
CA VAL A 117 -23.42 6.37 -3.06
C VAL A 117 -22.00 6.90 -3.26
N ARG A 118 -21.73 8.12 -2.79
CA ARG A 118 -20.38 8.71 -2.88
C ARG A 118 -19.32 7.96 -2.07
N PHE A 119 -19.70 7.32 -0.97
CA PHE A 119 -18.78 6.50 -0.20
C PHE A 119 -18.49 5.19 -0.95
N HIS A 120 -19.53 4.55 -1.48
CA HIS A 120 -19.45 3.34 -2.28
C HIS A 120 -18.51 3.52 -3.49
N ASP A 121 -18.74 4.55 -4.31
CA ASP A 121 -17.95 4.78 -5.51
C ASP A 121 -16.46 4.98 -5.19
N ARG A 122 -16.17 5.71 -4.11
CA ARG A 122 -14.80 5.95 -3.66
C ARG A 122 -14.16 4.70 -3.04
N MET A 123 -14.95 3.84 -2.41
CA MET A 123 -14.47 2.54 -1.93
C MET A 123 -14.15 1.61 -3.10
N VAL A 124 -14.93 1.64 -4.19
CA VAL A 124 -14.63 0.90 -5.42
C VAL A 124 -13.33 1.40 -6.05
N GLU A 125 -13.15 2.72 -6.19
CA GLU A 125 -11.89 3.31 -6.67
C GLU A 125 -10.70 2.91 -5.79
N TYR A 126 -10.89 2.89 -4.47
CA TYR A 126 -9.87 2.45 -3.53
C TYR A 126 -9.53 0.97 -3.68
N GLY A 127 -10.54 0.12 -3.85
CA GLY A 127 -10.34 -1.31 -4.11
C GLY A 127 -9.55 -1.55 -5.39
N LYS A 128 -9.81 -0.79 -6.45
CA LYS A 128 -9.02 -0.84 -7.70
C LYS A 128 -7.57 -0.44 -7.45
N ALA A 129 -7.33 0.73 -6.84
CA ALA A 129 -5.99 1.21 -6.55
C ALA A 129 -5.19 0.27 -5.63
N HIS A 130 -5.87 -0.38 -4.68
CA HIS A 130 -5.28 -1.40 -3.82
C HIS A 130 -4.89 -2.65 -4.63
N GLY A 131 -5.77 -3.12 -5.52
CA GLY A 131 -5.48 -4.26 -6.40
C GLY A 131 -4.34 -3.99 -7.38
N GLU A 132 -4.31 -2.79 -7.96
CA GLU A 132 -3.21 -2.34 -8.84
C GLU A 132 -1.87 -2.34 -8.09
N LEU A 133 -1.84 -1.77 -6.88
CA LEU A 133 -0.63 -1.77 -6.05
C LEU A 133 -0.18 -3.19 -5.71
N GLN A 134 -1.11 -4.12 -5.48
CA GLN A 134 -0.80 -5.53 -5.26
C GLN A 134 -0.11 -6.18 -6.46
N LEU A 135 -0.65 -5.97 -7.66
CA LEU A 135 -0.03 -6.48 -8.88
C LEU A 135 1.36 -5.88 -9.12
N GLU A 136 1.56 -4.61 -8.79
CA GLU A 136 2.86 -3.94 -8.89
C GLU A 136 3.87 -4.49 -7.87
N CYS A 137 3.46 -4.71 -6.62
CA CYS A 137 4.30 -5.38 -5.63
C CYS A 137 4.72 -6.78 -6.09
N ASP A 138 3.79 -7.56 -6.64
CA ASP A 138 4.10 -8.89 -7.17
C ASP A 138 5.08 -8.83 -8.34
N ALA A 139 4.95 -7.82 -9.21
CA ALA A 139 5.88 -7.61 -10.31
C ALA A 139 7.29 -7.24 -9.83
N ILE A 140 7.39 -6.34 -8.84
CA ILE A 140 8.67 -5.94 -8.26
C ILE A 140 9.30 -7.09 -7.49
N ASN A 141 8.52 -7.89 -6.77
CA ASN A 141 9.04 -9.08 -6.10
C ASN A 141 9.61 -10.10 -7.10
N ARG A 142 8.99 -10.27 -8.28
CA ARG A 142 9.61 -11.04 -9.37
C ARG A 142 10.91 -10.43 -9.87
N ASN A 143 10.99 -9.10 -9.98
CA ASN A 143 12.24 -8.41 -10.36
C ASN A 143 13.33 -8.59 -9.30
N ILE A 144 13.00 -8.48 -8.01
CA ILE A 144 13.92 -8.72 -6.88
C ILE A 144 14.45 -10.15 -6.94
N MET A 145 13.56 -11.14 -7.13
CA MET A 145 13.96 -12.54 -7.25
C MET A 145 14.87 -12.77 -8.47
N ASN A 146 14.53 -12.19 -9.62
CA ASN A 146 15.35 -12.30 -10.82
C ASN A 146 16.72 -11.64 -10.62
N PHE A 147 16.76 -10.47 -9.97
CA PHE A 147 18.00 -9.79 -9.61
C PHE A 147 18.86 -10.67 -8.71
N GLN A 148 18.31 -11.20 -7.62
CA GLN A 148 19.03 -12.08 -6.69
C GLN A 148 19.54 -13.36 -7.37
N LYS A 149 18.75 -13.93 -8.29
CA LYS A 149 19.15 -15.12 -9.06
C LYS A 149 20.27 -14.82 -10.05
N ASN A 150 20.18 -13.70 -10.76
CA ASN A 150 21.14 -13.32 -11.81
C ASN A 150 22.44 -12.77 -11.22
N PHE A 151 22.37 -12.18 -10.02
CA PHE A 151 23.48 -11.55 -9.34
C PHE A 151 23.76 -12.22 -8.00
N ASP A 152 24.06 -13.52 -8.04
CA ASP A 152 24.61 -14.22 -6.88
C ASP A 152 26.01 -13.66 -6.58
N LEU A 153 26.12 -12.98 -5.44
CA LEU A 153 27.34 -12.28 -5.03
C LEU A 153 28.53 -13.21 -4.91
N LEU A 154 28.32 -14.45 -4.46
CA LEU A 154 29.39 -15.44 -4.35
C LEU A 154 29.91 -15.82 -5.74
N ASN A 155 29.00 -15.97 -6.70
CA ASN A 155 29.37 -16.24 -8.09
C ASN A 155 30.09 -15.04 -8.72
N ILE A 156 29.61 -13.81 -8.50
CA ILE A 156 30.28 -12.59 -9.00
C ILE A 156 31.68 -12.46 -8.38
N LEU A 157 31.82 -12.60 -7.06
CA LEU A 157 33.11 -12.50 -6.37
C LEU A 157 34.07 -13.62 -6.81
N SER A 158 33.58 -14.84 -7.00
CA SER A 158 34.38 -15.96 -7.52
C SER A 158 34.83 -15.72 -8.97
N PHE A 159 33.94 -15.18 -9.82
CA PHE A 159 34.23 -14.83 -11.21
C PHE A 159 35.28 -13.72 -11.29
N LEU A 160 35.09 -12.61 -10.57
CA LEU A 160 36.05 -11.51 -10.51
C LEU A 160 37.43 -11.96 -9.99
N ARG A 161 37.46 -12.92 -9.05
CA ARG A 161 38.70 -13.54 -8.56
C ARG A 161 39.35 -14.45 -9.61
N SER A 162 38.57 -15.23 -10.34
CA SER A 162 39.08 -16.16 -11.37
C SER A 162 39.73 -15.45 -12.55
N LEU A 163 39.31 -14.21 -12.86
CA LEU A 163 39.90 -13.37 -13.89
C LEU A 163 41.26 -12.78 -13.48
N ASP A 164 41.63 -12.83 -12.19
CA ASP A 164 42.85 -12.24 -11.65
C ASP A 164 44.00 -13.26 -11.61
N VAL A 165 44.41 -13.77 -12.77
CA VAL A 165 45.36 -14.90 -12.89
C VAL A 165 46.72 -14.61 -12.24
N GLU A 166 47.26 -13.39 -12.41
CA GLU A 166 48.53 -12.98 -11.78
C GLU A 166 48.44 -12.82 -10.25
N ALA A 167 47.25 -12.51 -9.72
CA ALA A 167 47.02 -12.45 -8.28
C ALA A 167 46.78 -13.86 -7.72
N VAL A 168 46.14 -14.77 -8.47
CA VAL A 168 45.95 -16.18 -8.07
C VAL A 168 47.28 -16.91 -7.96
N GLU A 169 48.23 -16.66 -8.85
CA GLU A 169 49.59 -17.22 -8.76
C GLU A 169 50.42 -16.58 -7.63
N ARG A 170 50.24 -15.28 -7.33
CA ARG A 170 50.88 -14.60 -6.19
C ARG A 170 50.19 -14.87 -4.83
N LYS A 171 48.95 -15.39 -4.81
CA LYS A 171 48.10 -15.60 -3.62
C LYS A 171 48.43 -16.85 -2.80
N HIS A 172 49.40 -17.66 -3.19
CA HIS A 172 49.94 -18.67 -2.27
C HIS A 172 50.62 -18.05 -1.03
N PHE A 173 50.83 -16.73 -0.98
CA PHE A 173 51.57 -16.05 0.09
C PHE A 173 50.79 -15.00 0.91
N LEU A 174 49.57 -14.61 0.52
CA LEU A 174 48.79 -13.61 1.28
C LEU A 174 47.35 -14.09 1.42
N GLY A 175 47.12 -14.85 2.48
CA GLY A 175 45.79 -15.26 2.92
C GLY A 175 45.02 -14.07 3.45
N GLU A 176 44.02 -13.63 2.70
CA GLU A 176 42.83 -12.96 3.25
C GLU A 176 41.62 -13.57 2.54
N ASN A 177 41.26 -14.78 2.99
CA ASN A 177 39.92 -15.29 2.75
C ASN A 177 39.00 -14.48 3.67
N PHE A 178 38.00 -13.79 3.08
CA PHE A 178 36.86 -13.35 3.88
C PHE A 178 36.39 -14.55 4.68
N THR A 179 36.26 -14.38 5.99
CA THR A 179 35.68 -15.39 6.85
C THR A 179 34.26 -15.71 6.37
N ALA A 180 33.77 -16.91 6.65
CA ALA A 180 32.39 -17.27 6.33
C ALA A 180 31.39 -16.27 6.95
N GLU A 181 31.75 -15.69 8.11
CA GLU A 181 31.00 -14.65 8.81
C GLU A 181 30.99 -13.32 8.05
N GLU A 182 32.13 -12.88 7.50
CA GLU A 182 32.20 -11.67 6.68
C GLU A 182 31.41 -11.81 5.38
N LEU A 183 31.48 -12.96 4.72
CA LEU A 183 30.69 -13.26 3.52
C LEU A 183 29.19 -13.27 3.82
N ALA A 184 28.77 -13.91 4.93
CA ALA A 184 27.39 -13.91 5.36
C ALA A 184 26.88 -12.49 5.71
N SER A 185 27.69 -11.68 6.39
CA SER A 185 27.37 -10.27 6.71
C SER A 185 27.23 -9.41 5.46
N VAL A 186 28.08 -9.62 4.44
CA VAL A 186 27.99 -8.88 3.17
C VAL A 186 26.76 -9.30 2.38
N ASP A 187 26.45 -10.61 2.34
CA ASP A 187 25.25 -11.13 1.69
C ASP A 187 23.97 -10.58 2.34
N GLU A 188 23.91 -10.58 3.68
CA GLU A 188 22.77 -10.02 4.43
C GLU A 188 22.56 -8.52 4.14
N LYS A 189 23.65 -7.73 4.08
CA LYS A 189 23.57 -6.29 3.78
C LYS A 189 23.16 -6.00 2.34
N LEU A 190 23.48 -6.90 1.42
CA LEU A 190 23.16 -6.73 0.00
C LEU A 190 21.81 -7.36 -0.37
N TYR A 191 21.25 -8.21 0.49
CA TYR A 191 19.94 -8.80 0.31
C TYR A 191 18.83 -7.75 0.23
N ILE A 192 18.13 -7.73 -0.91
CA ILE A 192 16.95 -6.88 -1.12
C ILE A 192 15.73 -7.63 -0.60
N ARG A 193 15.07 -7.10 0.43
CA ARG A 193 13.86 -7.72 0.98
C ARG A 193 12.68 -7.56 0.01
N PRO A 194 11.90 -8.62 -0.24
CA PRO A 194 10.66 -8.51 -0.97
C PRO A 194 9.71 -7.50 -0.32
N VAL A 195 8.92 -6.81 -1.14
CA VAL A 195 7.90 -5.87 -0.67
C VAL A 195 6.67 -6.64 -0.24
N SER A 196 6.23 -6.42 1.01
CA SER A 196 4.99 -6.98 1.55
C SER A 196 3.94 -5.90 1.81
N LEU A 197 2.76 -6.08 1.23
CA LEU A 197 1.60 -5.21 1.48
C LEU A 197 0.97 -5.44 2.85
N GLU A 198 1.06 -6.66 3.38
CA GLU A 198 0.52 -7.01 4.69
C GLU A 198 1.28 -6.28 5.80
N GLU A 199 2.61 -6.26 5.70
CA GLU A 199 3.49 -5.50 6.59
C GLU A 199 3.31 -4.00 6.45
N SER A 200 2.84 -3.55 5.29
CA SER A 200 2.58 -2.14 5.02
C SER A 200 1.37 -1.59 5.79
N ALA A 201 0.61 -2.38 6.55
CA ALA A 201 -0.52 -1.93 7.37
C ALA A 201 -1.53 -1.06 6.60
N ILE A 202 -1.78 -1.39 5.33
CA ILE A 202 -2.81 -0.74 4.51
C ILE A 202 -4.16 -1.37 4.82
N PRO A 203 -5.22 -0.58 5.10
CA PRO A 203 -6.55 -1.13 5.35
C PRO A 203 -7.09 -1.90 4.13
N THR A 204 -7.52 -3.14 4.34
CA THR A 204 -8.17 -3.92 3.28
C THR A 204 -9.46 -3.23 2.80
N PRO A 205 -9.71 -3.11 1.48
CA PRO A 205 -10.94 -2.53 0.95
C PRO A 205 -12.21 -3.24 1.45
N LEU A 206 -13.29 -2.49 1.63
CA LEU A 206 -14.59 -3.07 1.99
C LEU A 206 -15.35 -3.57 0.75
N VAL A 207 -15.96 -4.75 0.87
CA VAL A 207 -16.95 -5.24 -0.09
C VAL A 207 -18.33 -4.71 0.30
N LEU A 208 -18.65 -3.52 -0.20
CA LEU A 208 -19.91 -2.86 0.09
C LEU A 208 -21.06 -3.40 -0.79
N PRO A 209 -22.30 -3.46 -0.28
CA PRO A 209 -23.45 -3.82 -1.10
C PRO A 209 -23.78 -2.72 -2.12
N MET A 210 -24.30 -3.09 -3.28
CA MET A 210 -24.66 -2.12 -4.33
C MET A 210 -25.71 -1.11 -3.81
N PRO A 211 -25.63 0.19 -4.17
CA PRO A 211 -26.56 1.21 -3.69
C PRO A 211 -28.05 0.85 -3.80
N HIS A 212 -28.46 0.34 -4.97
CA HIS A 212 -29.85 -0.06 -5.20
C HIS A 212 -30.31 -1.24 -4.32
N SER A 213 -29.38 -2.09 -3.86
CA SER A 213 -29.72 -3.31 -3.10
C SER A 213 -30.06 -3.02 -1.64
N ILE A 214 -29.56 -1.90 -1.10
CA ILE A 214 -29.81 -1.50 0.29
C ILE A 214 -30.53 -0.16 0.42
N GLU A 215 -30.96 0.43 -0.69
CA GLU A 215 -31.63 1.73 -0.73
C GLU A 215 -32.84 1.77 0.21
N ASN A 216 -33.74 0.79 0.11
CA ASN A 216 -34.92 0.71 0.98
C ASN A 216 -34.54 0.59 2.47
N ASN A 217 -33.54 -0.25 2.79
CA ASN A 217 -33.06 -0.40 4.16
C ASN A 217 -32.45 0.90 4.72
N LEU A 218 -31.75 1.66 3.88
CA LEU A 218 -31.20 2.97 4.25
C LEU A 218 -32.31 4.02 4.41
N ILE A 219 -33.35 3.97 3.58
CA ILE A 219 -34.54 4.82 3.73
C ILE A 219 -35.22 4.53 5.06
N ASP A 220 -35.47 3.26 5.38
CA ASP A 220 -36.12 2.85 6.63
C ASP A 220 -35.29 3.26 7.85
N LEU A 221 -33.97 3.04 7.80
CA LEU A 221 -33.07 3.47 8.87
C LEU A 221 -33.06 5.00 9.03
N SER A 222 -32.99 5.74 7.93
CA SER A 222 -32.98 7.20 7.97
C SER A 222 -34.30 7.79 8.48
N ASP A 223 -35.43 7.12 8.18
CA ASP A 223 -36.73 7.47 8.71
C ASP A 223 -36.84 7.26 10.20
N GLU A 224 -36.31 6.14 10.68
CA GLU A 224 -36.30 5.82 12.09
C GLU A 224 -35.44 6.81 12.88
N VAL A 225 -34.28 7.18 12.33
CA VAL A 225 -33.42 8.24 12.88
C VAL A 225 -34.19 9.57 12.92
N PHE A 226 -34.84 9.96 11.82
CA PHE A 226 -35.61 11.22 11.77
C PHE A 226 -36.73 11.23 12.81
N LYS A 227 -37.47 10.12 12.94
CA LYS A 227 -38.57 9.98 13.91
C LYS A 227 -38.09 10.05 15.36
N LYS A 228 -36.95 9.42 15.69
CA LYS A 228 -36.42 9.34 17.06
C LYS A 228 -35.57 10.56 17.48
N CYS A 229 -34.98 11.27 16.52
CA CYS A 229 -33.98 12.30 16.76
C CYS A 229 -34.22 13.60 15.95
N GLU A 230 -35.47 13.94 15.66
CA GLU A 230 -35.84 15.03 14.75
C GLU A 230 -35.12 16.37 15.03
N ARG A 231 -35.11 16.83 16.30
CA ARG A 231 -34.46 18.10 16.67
C ARG A 231 -32.96 18.10 16.34
N GLN A 232 -32.28 17.00 16.61
CA GLN A 232 -30.84 16.83 16.35
C GLN A 232 -30.58 16.76 14.85
N VAL A 233 -31.41 16.04 14.09
CA VAL A 233 -31.30 15.96 12.62
C VAL A 233 -31.48 17.34 11.98
N ARG A 234 -32.47 18.13 12.42
CA ARG A 234 -32.65 19.50 11.92
C ARG A 234 -31.44 20.37 12.24
N GLY A 235 -30.87 20.26 13.44
CA GLY A 235 -29.66 20.98 13.82
C GLY A 235 -28.41 20.60 13.01
N LEU A 236 -28.35 19.38 12.48
CA LEU A 236 -27.27 18.95 11.57
C LEU A 236 -27.42 19.52 10.15
N MET A 237 -28.66 19.78 9.70
CA MET A 237 -28.96 20.24 8.34
C MET A 237 -29.04 21.77 8.16
N LEU A 238 -28.79 22.54 9.23
CA LEU A 238 -28.69 24.00 9.24
C LEU A 238 -27.23 24.44 9.10
#